data_AF-A0A941SR73-F1
#
_entry.id   AF-A0A941SR73-F1
#
_cell.length_a   1.000
_cell.length_b   1.000
_cell.length_c   1.000
_cell.angle_alpha   90.00
_cell.angle_beta   90.00
_cell.angle_gamma   90.00
#
_symmetry.space_group_name_H-M   'P 1'
#
loop_
_entity.id
_entity.type
_entity.pdbx_description
1 polymer ?
#
loop_
_entity_poly.entity_id
_entity_poly.type
_entity_poly.pdbx_seq_one_letter_code
_entity_poly.pdbx_strand_id
1 'polypeptide(L)'
;FKTFGFGGGRADQWEPEELYWGPETAWFPDPRSDERYSGERELQNPLGAVQMGLIYVNPEGPNGKPDPVAAAKDIRETFHRMAMNDEETVALIAGGHTFGKTHGAGDPSLVGPEPEKAPIEDQGLGWKSAYGKGHGADAITGGPELIWSQTPTKWSNHFFENLFKYEYELEKSPAGVQQWRAKNAPADIPDAFDASKKHVPKMLTTDLSLRFDPAYEKISRRFLEHPDQFADAFARAWFKLTHRDMGPRVRYRGKLVPKEVLIWQDPLPAASGAQIDEKDAEALKAKILASGLSVSQLASTAWASASTFRGSDKRGGANGARIRLAPQKDWAVNNPAQLAQVLSKLEAIQREFNAGAKKVSLADLIVLGGNAAVEKAAKAAGHDVRVPFSPGRTDALQEQTDAPSFAPLEPRADGFRNYVGPGKQFMSPEEAIVDRAQLLTLTAPEMTVLVGGLRVLGINAGGSKAGVFTSKPETLTNDFFVNLLDMGTRWTQVGDNAYEGRDRKTDAPKWTATRVDLIFGSHSQLRALAEVYAQNDAKEKFVK
;
A
#
# COMPACT_ATOMS: atom_id res chain seq x y z
N PHE A 1 16.99 6.00 -25.15
CA PHE A 1 15.64 6.43 -24.74
C PHE A 1 15.76 7.63 -23.80
N LYS A 2 14.86 8.61 -23.86
CA LYS A 2 14.88 9.78 -22.95
C LYS A 2 13.93 9.51 -21.79
N THR A 3 14.47 9.36 -20.58
CA THR A 3 13.65 9.16 -19.37
C THR A 3 12.88 10.43 -19.00
N PHE A 4 11.77 10.28 -18.28
CA PHE A 4 10.98 11.42 -17.78
C PHE A 4 11.71 12.21 -16.68
N GLY A 5 12.51 11.52 -15.86
CA GLY A 5 13.39 12.09 -14.84
C GLY A 5 13.76 11.06 -13.78
N PHE A 6 14.37 11.51 -12.69
CA PHE A 6 14.79 10.65 -11.57
C PHE A 6 14.84 11.44 -10.26
N GLY A 7 14.26 10.87 -9.20
CA GLY A 7 14.36 11.35 -7.83
C GLY A 7 15.06 10.33 -6.94
N GLY A 8 16.20 10.71 -6.36
CA GLY A 8 16.83 9.94 -5.27
C GLY A 8 16.11 10.14 -3.93
N GLY A 9 16.60 9.47 -2.88
CA GLY A 9 16.07 9.61 -1.50
C GLY A 9 15.51 8.33 -0.88
N ARG A 10 15.68 7.18 -1.54
CA ARG A 10 15.52 5.87 -0.89
C ARG A 10 16.73 5.62 -0.01
N ALA A 11 16.51 5.45 1.28
CA ALA A 11 17.53 4.95 2.19
C ALA A 11 17.53 3.43 2.11
N ASP A 12 18.71 2.82 2.18
CA ASP A 12 18.83 1.36 2.25
C ASP A 12 18.25 0.83 3.56
N GLN A 13 17.76 -0.41 3.50
CA GLN A 13 17.34 -1.21 4.64
C GLN A 13 18.36 -2.33 4.87
N TRP A 14 18.41 -2.84 6.10
CA TRP A 14 19.46 -3.77 6.54
C TRP A 14 18.91 -5.15 6.94
N GLU A 15 17.60 -5.33 6.85
CA GLU A 15 16.90 -6.58 7.11
C GLU A 15 15.69 -6.72 6.16
N PRO A 16 15.19 -7.95 5.92
CA PRO A 16 13.99 -8.17 5.14
C PRO A 16 12.75 -7.53 5.80
N GLU A 17 11.84 -7.03 4.98
CA GLU A 17 10.50 -6.65 5.44
C GLU A 17 9.63 -7.89 5.65
N GLU A 18 8.86 -7.92 6.74
CA GLU A 18 7.89 -8.97 7.03
C GLU A 18 6.62 -8.76 6.19
N LEU A 19 6.50 -9.50 5.08
CA LEU A 19 5.43 -9.33 4.08
C LEU A 19 4.74 -10.66 3.76
N TYR A 20 3.41 -10.59 3.59
CA TYR A 20 2.62 -11.73 3.13
C TYR A 20 2.66 -11.85 1.60
N TRP A 21 3.53 -12.72 1.09
CA TRP A 21 3.70 -12.97 -0.36
C TRP A 21 2.74 -14.01 -0.94
N GLY A 22 1.99 -14.72 -0.08
CA GLY A 22 1.04 -15.75 -0.46
C GLY A 22 1.04 -16.92 0.54
N PRO A 23 0.02 -17.79 0.48
CA PRO A 23 -0.11 -18.93 1.38
C PRO A 23 0.83 -20.09 1.05
N GLU A 24 1.44 -20.11 -0.13
CA GLU A 24 2.06 -21.31 -0.65
C GLU A 24 3.42 -21.60 -0.01
N THR A 25 3.69 -22.90 0.18
CA THR A 25 4.91 -23.41 0.81
C THR A 25 5.99 -23.84 -0.19
N ALA A 26 5.73 -23.66 -1.50
CA ALA A 26 6.65 -24.02 -2.58
C ALA A 26 6.71 -22.91 -3.65
N TRP A 27 7.88 -22.75 -4.27
CA TRP A 27 8.05 -21.92 -5.47
C TRP A 27 7.31 -22.54 -6.65
N PHE A 28 6.63 -21.70 -7.45
CA PHE A 28 5.88 -22.14 -8.63
C PHE A 28 5.03 -23.40 -8.35
N PRO A 29 4.15 -23.36 -7.33
CA PRO A 29 3.40 -24.53 -6.92
C PRO A 29 2.53 -25.02 -8.08
N ASP A 30 2.11 -26.29 -8.02
CA ASP A 30 1.26 -26.91 -9.04
C ASP A 30 0.11 -25.94 -9.37
N PRO A 31 -0.11 -25.58 -10.65
CA PRO A 31 -1.14 -24.62 -11.01
C PRO A 31 -2.58 -25.05 -10.64
N ARG A 32 -2.76 -26.30 -10.19
CA ARG A 32 -4.00 -26.84 -9.64
C ARG A 32 -4.16 -26.63 -8.14
N SER A 33 -3.11 -26.24 -7.41
CA SER A 33 -3.23 -25.94 -5.97
C SER A 33 -4.05 -24.67 -5.73
N ASP A 34 -3.96 -23.70 -6.66
CA ASP A 34 -4.78 -22.47 -6.77
C ASP A 34 -5.06 -21.76 -5.42
N GLU A 35 -4.15 -21.89 -4.45
CA GLU A 35 -4.38 -21.49 -3.05
C GLU A 35 -4.60 -19.98 -2.90
N ARG A 36 -4.04 -19.20 -3.83
CA ARG A 36 -4.17 -17.74 -3.89
C ARG A 36 -5.37 -17.25 -4.69
N TYR A 37 -6.14 -18.13 -5.31
CA TYR A 37 -7.31 -17.78 -6.11
C TYR A 37 -8.58 -18.37 -5.50
N SER A 38 -9.72 -17.74 -5.80
CA SER A 38 -11.04 -18.28 -5.48
C SER A 38 -12.04 -17.97 -6.59
N GLY A 39 -13.18 -18.66 -6.61
CA GLY A 39 -14.24 -18.39 -7.57
C GLY A 39 -13.77 -18.51 -9.03
N GLU A 40 -14.14 -17.56 -9.87
CA GLU A 40 -13.74 -17.50 -11.29
C GLU A 40 -12.39 -16.77 -11.48
N ARG A 41 -11.34 -17.25 -10.80
CA ARG A 41 -9.97 -16.71 -10.86
C ARG A 41 -9.82 -15.33 -10.20
N GLU A 42 -10.47 -15.13 -9.05
CA GLU A 42 -10.30 -13.95 -8.21
C GLU A 42 -9.02 -14.09 -7.36
N LEU A 43 -8.00 -13.27 -7.64
CA LEU A 43 -6.76 -13.27 -6.87
C LEU A 43 -6.99 -12.73 -5.44
N GLN A 44 -6.51 -13.44 -4.43
CA GLN A 44 -6.63 -13.05 -3.04
C GLN A 44 -5.95 -11.70 -2.78
N ASN A 45 -6.64 -10.79 -2.08
CA ASN A 45 -6.01 -9.57 -1.56
C ASN A 45 -5.12 -9.90 -0.35
N PRO A 46 -3.94 -9.28 -0.19
CA PRO A 46 -3.40 -8.15 -0.95
C PRO A 46 -2.43 -8.54 -2.10
N LEU A 47 -2.45 -9.78 -2.58
CA LEU A 47 -1.45 -10.30 -3.51
C LEU A 47 -1.52 -9.59 -4.87
N GLY A 48 -0.33 -9.34 -5.46
CA GLY A 48 -0.18 -8.67 -6.75
C GLY A 48 0.36 -9.55 -7.88
N ALA A 49 0.52 -10.86 -7.65
CA ALA A 49 1.12 -11.79 -8.61
C ALA A 49 0.37 -13.13 -8.68
N VAL A 50 0.43 -13.79 -9.84
CA VAL A 50 -0.36 -15.01 -10.14
C VAL A 50 0.22 -16.31 -9.60
N GLN A 51 1.50 -16.34 -9.21
CA GLN A 51 2.15 -17.49 -8.58
C GLN A 51 3.25 -17.03 -7.62
N MET A 52 3.58 -17.87 -6.63
CA MET A 52 4.65 -17.60 -5.68
C MET A 52 5.98 -17.54 -6.42
N GLY A 53 6.70 -16.42 -6.28
CA GLY A 53 7.99 -16.17 -6.95
C GLY A 53 7.92 -15.40 -8.26
N LEU A 54 6.72 -15.10 -8.77
CA LEU A 54 6.56 -14.22 -9.93
C LEU A 54 6.41 -12.76 -9.51
N ILE A 55 6.81 -11.85 -10.40
CA ILE A 55 6.59 -10.41 -10.22
C ILE A 55 5.12 -10.03 -10.50
N TYR A 56 4.57 -10.49 -11.62
CA TYR A 56 3.18 -10.23 -12.04
C TYR A 56 2.53 -11.52 -12.52
N VAL A 57 2.83 -11.92 -13.76
CA VAL A 57 2.17 -13.01 -14.48
C VAL A 57 3.18 -14.06 -14.96
N ASN A 58 2.67 -15.23 -15.34
CA ASN A 58 3.47 -16.28 -15.97
C ASN A 58 3.65 -15.93 -17.47
N PRO A 59 4.89 -15.87 -18.00
CA PRO A 59 5.16 -15.49 -19.39
C PRO A 59 4.64 -16.51 -20.43
N GLU A 60 4.42 -17.76 -20.02
CA GLU A 60 3.79 -18.80 -20.85
C GLU A 60 2.28 -18.64 -20.93
N GLY A 61 1.67 -17.88 -20.02
CA GLY A 61 0.22 -17.70 -19.86
C GLY A 61 -0.33 -18.39 -18.60
N PRO A 62 -1.64 -18.22 -18.31
CA PRO A 62 -2.27 -18.69 -17.08
C PRO A 62 -2.00 -20.16 -16.83
N ASN A 63 -1.36 -20.49 -15.72
CA ASN A 63 -1.05 -21.86 -15.32
C ASN A 63 -0.21 -22.63 -16.37
N GLY A 64 0.66 -21.91 -17.11
CA GLY A 64 1.49 -22.46 -18.20
C GLY A 64 0.74 -22.69 -19.51
N LYS A 65 -0.52 -22.24 -19.62
CA LYS A 65 -1.32 -22.39 -20.85
C LYS A 65 -1.08 -21.21 -21.80
N PRO A 66 -0.61 -21.45 -23.04
CA PRO A 66 -0.28 -20.39 -24.00
C PRO A 66 -1.53 -19.81 -24.69
N ASP A 67 -2.38 -19.16 -23.91
CA ASP A 67 -3.53 -18.39 -24.37
C ASP A 67 -3.30 -16.88 -24.12
N PRO A 68 -3.00 -16.10 -25.17
CA PRO A 68 -2.78 -14.66 -25.05
C PRO A 68 -3.99 -13.87 -24.52
N VAL A 69 -5.21 -14.32 -24.82
CA VAL A 69 -6.44 -13.64 -24.37
C VAL A 69 -6.67 -13.90 -22.89
N ALA A 70 -6.45 -15.13 -22.44
CA ALA A 70 -6.52 -15.44 -21.01
C ALA A 70 -5.39 -14.75 -20.22
N ALA A 71 -4.16 -14.72 -20.77
CA ALA A 71 -3.02 -14.02 -20.16
C ALA A 71 -3.29 -12.51 -19.99
N ALA A 72 -4.01 -11.87 -20.92
CA ALA A 72 -4.36 -10.46 -20.82
C ALA A 72 -5.21 -10.13 -19.58
N LYS A 73 -6.04 -11.07 -19.11
CA LYS A 73 -6.84 -10.90 -17.89
C LYS A 73 -5.94 -10.84 -16.65
N ASP A 74 -4.99 -11.78 -16.56
CA ASP A 74 -4.01 -11.82 -15.48
C ASP A 74 -3.10 -10.58 -15.51
N ILE A 75 -2.67 -10.15 -16.70
CA ILE A 75 -1.87 -8.93 -16.89
C ILE A 75 -2.65 -7.72 -16.35
N ARG A 76 -3.90 -7.53 -16.80
CA ARG A 76 -4.72 -6.40 -16.39
C ARG A 76 -4.93 -6.35 -14.88
N GLU A 77 -5.27 -7.49 -14.28
CA GLU A 77 -5.53 -7.58 -12.85
C GLU A 77 -4.27 -7.28 -12.03
N THR A 78 -3.15 -7.93 -12.34
CA THR A 78 -1.90 -7.76 -11.58
C THR A 78 -1.30 -6.37 -11.74
N PHE A 79 -1.31 -5.80 -12.96
CA PHE A 79 -0.87 -4.43 -13.18
C PHE A 79 -1.79 -3.40 -12.51
N HIS A 80 -3.11 -3.62 -12.52
CA HIS A 80 -4.06 -2.77 -11.78
C HIS A 80 -3.76 -2.76 -10.27
N ARG A 81 -3.51 -3.94 -9.68
CA ARG A 81 -3.11 -4.06 -8.26
C ARG A 81 -1.78 -3.38 -7.95
N MET A 82 -0.94 -3.20 -8.96
CA MET A 82 0.30 -2.44 -8.87
C MET A 82 0.16 -0.99 -9.38
N ALA A 83 -1.08 -0.49 -9.40
CA ALA A 83 -1.44 0.89 -9.75
C ALA A 83 -1.09 1.32 -11.19
N MET A 84 -1.10 0.38 -12.13
CA MET A 84 -0.92 0.66 -13.57
C MET A 84 -2.24 0.42 -14.32
N ASN A 85 -2.67 1.40 -15.11
CA ASN A 85 -3.82 1.23 -16.00
C ASN A 85 -3.43 0.53 -17.31
N ASP A 86 -4.39 0.34 -18.22
CA ASP A 86 -4.14 -0.36 -19.48
C ASP A 86 -3.08 0.33 -20.36
N GLU A 87 -3.10 1.67 -20.48
CA GLU A 87 -2.11 2.40 -21.28
C GLU A 87 -0.70 2.27 -20.70
N GLU A 88 -0.56 2.45 -19.38
CA GLU A 88 0.69 2.30 -18.66
C GLU A 88 1.23 0.87 -18.77
N THR A 89 0.33 -0.12 -18.74
CA THR A 89 0.68 -1.55 -18.86
C THR A 89 1.23 -1.88 -20.24
N VAL A 90 0.52 -1.49 -21.31
CA VAL A 90 1.01 -1.68 -22.69
C VAL A 90 2.35 -0.97 -22.89
N ALA A 91 2.46 0.28 -22.40
CA ALA A 91 3.69 1.06 -22.53
C ALA A 91 4.87 0.43 -21.79
N LEU A 92 4.66 -0.09 -20.58
CA LEU A 92 5.71 -0.74 -19.78
C LEU A 92 6.19 -2.05 -20.39
N ILE A 93 5.27 -2.92 -20.81
CA ILE A 93 5.62 -4.24 -21.38
C ILE A 93 6.35 -4.03 -22.72
N ALA A 94 5.74 -3.31 -23.66
CA ALA A 94 6.36 -3.06 -24.97
C ALA A 94 7.65 -2.24 -24.85
N GLY A 95 7.69 -1.25 -23.96
CA GLY A 95 8.87 -0.41 -23.74
C GLY A 95 10.04 -1.18 -23.13
N GLY A 96 9.77 -2.07 -22.17
CA GLY A 96 10.76 -2.99 -21.62
C GLY A 96 11.27 -3.98 -22.68
N HIS A 97 10.35 -4.68 -23.35
CA HIS A 97 10.64 -5.68 -24.37
C HIS A 97 11.10 -5.10 -25.72
N THR A 98 11.26 -3.78 -25.82
CA THR A 98 12.03 -3.15 -26.90
C THR A 98 13.53 -3.47 -26.78
N PHE A 99 13.99 -3.80 -25.56
CA PHE A 99 15.39 -4.03 -25.22
C PHE A 99 15.68 -5.48 -24.83
N GLY A 100 16.94 -5.88 -25.04
CA GLY A 100 17.50 -7.11 -24.46
C GLY A 100 16.92 -8.39 -25.04
N LYS A 101 16.90 -9.44 -24.20
CA LYS A 101 16.51 -10.81 -24.53
C LYS A 101 16.10 -11.59 -23.29
N THR A 102 15.43 -12.72 -23.48
CA THR A 102 15.25 -13.75 -22.45
C THR A 102 16.38 -14.80 -22.50
N HIS A 103 16.48 -15.69 -21.51
CA HIS A 103 17.54 -16.71 -21.46
C HIS A 103 16.98 -18.08 -21.07
N GLY A 104 17.19 -19.07 -21.94
CA GLY A 104 16.65 -20.43 -21.90
C GLY A 104 17.39 -21.35 -22.86
N ALA A 105 18.73 -21.24 -22.89
CA ALA A 105 19.58 -21.90 -23.88
C ALA A 105 19.63 -23.44 -23.77
N GLY A 106 19.18 -24.02 -22.65
CA GLY A 106 19.25 -25.46 -22.38
C GLY A 106 18.33 -25.89 -21.23
N ASP A 107 18.53 -27.12 -20.75
CA ASP A 107 17.70 -27.76 -19.72
C ASP A 107 17.76 -27.01 -18.37
N PRO A 108 16.62 -26.49 -17.85
CA PRO A 108 16.55 -25.82 -16.55
C PRO A 108 16.99 -26.70 -15.38
N SER A 109 16.98 -28.03 -15.50
CA SER A 109 17.45 -28.95 -14.45
C SER A 109 18.94 -28.79 -14.14
N LEU A 110 19.70 -28.14 -15.04
CA LEU A 110 21.11 -27.84 -14.88
C LEU A 110 21.38 -26.55 -14.11
N VAL A 111 20.34 -25.79 -13.75
CA VAL A 111 20.44 -24.59 -12.92
C VAL A 111 20.44 -24.99 -11.44
N GLY A 112 21.51 -24.65 -10.73
CA GLY A 112 21.67 -24.91 -9.31
C GLY A 112 20.78 -24.05 -8.40
N PRO A 113 20.95 -24.17 -7.08
CA PRO A 113 20.12 -23.50 -6.08
C PRO A 113 20.10 -21.96 -6.22
N GLU A 114 19.01 -21.35 -5.78
CA GLU A 114 18.89 -19.90 -5.60
C GLU A 114 19.87 -19.37 -4.54
N PRO A 115 20.17 -18.05 -4.48
CA PRO A 115 21.21 -17.49 -3.63
C PRO A 115 21.16 -17.90 -2.15
N GLU A 116 19.97 -17.90 -1.53
CA GLU A 116 19.79 -18.28 -0.11
C GLU A 116 20.01 -19.78 0.17
N LYS A 117 20.12 -20.61 -0.86
CA LYS A 117 20.46 -22.05 -0.77
C LYS A 117 21.77 -22.39 -1.46
N ALA A 118 22.50 -21.41 -1.99
CA ALA A 118 23.74 -21.64 -2.71
C ALA A 118 24.88 -22.00 -1.72
N PRO A 119 25.89 -22.76 -2.19
CA PRO A 119 27.10 -22.98 -1.42
C PRO A 119 27.78 -21.67 -1.00
N ILE A 120 28.41 -21.65 0.18
CA ILE A 120 29.04 -20.45 0.75
C ILE A 120 30.12 -19.85 -0.16
N GLU A 121 30.81 -20.68 -0.94
CA GLU A 121 31.83 -20.27 -1.90
C GLU A 121 31.28 -19.50 -3.11
N ASP A 122 29.97 -19.53 -3.37
CA ASP A 122 29.33 -18.72 -4.41
C ASP A 122 29.08 -17.26 -3.94
N GLN A 123 29.40 -16.92 -2.68
CA GLN A 123 29.51 -15.55 -2.15
C GLN A 123 28.28 -14.66 -2.42
N GLY A 124 27.09 -15.18 -2.13
CA GLY A 124 25.83 -14.45 -2.28
C GLY A 124 25.25 -14.46 -3.70
N LEU A 125 25.87 -15.17 -4.64
CA LEU A 125 25.28 -15.49 -5.94
C LEU A 125 24.52 -16.83 -5.87
N GLY A 126 23.76 -17.14 -6.93
CA GLY A 126 23.01 -18.38 -7.06
C GLY A 126 22.68 -18.67 -8.53
N TRP A 127 21.84 -19.67 -8.77
CA TRP A 127 21.44 -20.14 -10.10
C TRP A 127 22.62 -20.50 -11.01
N LYS A 128 23.69 -21.02 -10.43
CA LYS A 128 24.87 -21.49 -11.16
C LYS A 128 24.47 -22.60 -12.11
N SER A 129 24.68 -22.39 -13.40
CA SER A 129 24.28 -23.35 -14.43
C SER A 129 25.44 -24.27 -14.83
N ALA A 130 25.16 -25.58 -14.93
CA ALA A 130 26.07 -26.58 -15.47
C ALA A 130 25.97 -26.72 -17.01
N TYR A 131 25.07 -25.96 -17.66
CA TYR A 131 24.89 -26.01 -19.10
C TYR A 131 25.95 -25.19 -19.84
N GLY A 132 26.73 -25.84 -20.71
CA GLY A 132 27.78 -25.17 -21.48
C GLY A 132 28.77 -24.44 -20.56
N LYS A 133 28.96 -23.13 -20.77
CA LYS A 133 29.76 -22.27 -19.88
C LYS A 133 28.99 -21.74 -18.66
N GLY A 134 27.69 -21.97 -18.58
CA GLY A 134 26.81 -21.50 -17.50
C GLY A 134 26.45 -20.01 -17.55
N HIS A 135 26.90 -19.27 -18.56
CA HIS A 135 26.66 -17.83 -18.74
C HIS A 135 26.80 -17.42 -20.22
N GLY A 136 26.43 -16.17 -20.55
CA GLY A 136 26.58 -15.64 -21.90
C GLY A 136 25.65 -16.32 -22.90
N ALA A 137 26.20 -16.91 -23.97
CA ALA A 137 25.41 -17.63 -24.98
C ALA A 137 24.69 -18.88 -24.40
N ASP A 138 25.20 -19.43 -23.30
CA ASP A 138 24.66 -20.63 -22.65
C ASP A 138 23.79 -20.28 -21.42
N ALA A 139 23.39 -19.03 -21.26
CA ALA A 139 22.63 -18.60 -20.09
C ALA A 139 21.22 -19.22 -20.03
N ILE A 140 20.80 -19.58 -18.82
CA ILE A 140 19.45 -20.04 -18.50
C ILE A 140 18.95 -19.16 -17.34
N THR A 141 17.76 -18.58 -17.47
CA THR A 141 17.16 -17.73 -16.44
C THR A 141 15.67 -18.05 -16.32
N GLY A 142 14.82 -17.35 -17.07
CA GLY A 142 13.36 -17.52 -17.00
C GLY A 142 12.82 -18.67 -17.86
N GLY A 143 13.63 -19.22 -18.77
CA GLY A 143 13.25 -20.36 -19.62
C GLY A 143 12.90 -20.02 -21.08
N PRO A 144 12.19 -18.92 -21.42
CA PRO A 144 12.07 -18.50 -22.82
C PRO A 144 13.43 -18.15 -23.42
N GLU A 145 13.61 -18.37 -24.72
CA GLU A 145 14.82 -18.01 -25.48
C GLU A 145 14.43 -17.24 -26.75
N LEU A 146 14.36 -15.91 -26.60
CA LEU A 146 13.99 -14.98 -27.67
C LEU A 146 14.63 -13.60 -27.54
N ILE A 147 14.65 -12.89 -28.67
CA ILE A 147 15.04 -11.49 -28.82
C ILE A 147 13.92 -10.81 -29.62
N TRP A 148 13.36 -9.73 -29.07
CA TRP A 148 12.15 -9.11 -29.64
C TRP A 148 12.41 -8.21 -30.85
N SER A 149 13.59 -7.58 -30.92
CA SER A 149 13.86 -6.49 -31.87
C SER A 149 15.17 -6.65 -32.64
N GLN A 150 15.23 -6.04 -33.82
CA GLN A 150 16.41 -6.01 -34.69
C GLN A 150 17.55 -5.19 -34.07
N THR A 151 17.26 -4.35 -33.07
CA THR A 151 18.25 -3.51 -32.38
C THR A 151 18.09 -3.61 -30.86
N PRO A 152 18.41 -4.76 -30.22
CA PRO A 152 18.09 -5.03 -28.81
C PRO A 152 18.73 -4.07 -27.80
N THR A 153 19.73 -3.30 -28.21
CA THR A 153 20.42 -2.32 -27.36
C THR A 153 20.04 -0.87 -27.68
N LYS A 154 19.07 -0.64 -28.56
CA LYS A 154 18.64 0.69 -29.00
C LYS A 154 17.13 0.82 -28.87
N TRP A 155 16.69 2.00 -28.47
CA TRP A 155 15.26 2.33 -28.51
C TRP A 155 14.79 2.34 -29.96
N SER A 156 13.70 1.63 -30.22
CA SER A 156 13.06 1.53 -31.54
C SER A 156 11.57 1.22 -31.36
N ASN A 157 10.78 1.28 -32.44
CA ASN A 157 9.39 0.79 -32.42
C ASN A 157 9.25 -0.65 -32.93
N HIS A 158 10.38 -1.36 -33.07
CA HIS A 158 10.42 -2.69 -33.69
C HIS A 158 9.62 -3.74 -32.92
N PHE A 159 9.41 -3.58 -31.61
CA PHE A 159 8.52 -4.46 -30.85
C PHE A 159 7.12 -4.48 -31.46
N PHE A 160 6.48 -3.32 -31.64
CA PHE A 160 5.15 -3.24 -32.23
C PHE A 160 5.15 -3.57 -33.73
N GLU A 161 6.18 -3.15 -34.47
CA GLU A 161 6.31 -3.51 -35.89
C GLU A 161 6.32 -5.03 -36.05
N ASN A 162 7.14 -5.75 -35.27
CA ASN A 162 7.19 -7.21 -35.30
C ASN A 162 5.87 -7.82 -34.81
N LEU A 163 5.28 -7.30 -33.73
CA LEU A 163 4.03 -7.81 -33.15
C LEU A 163 2.86 -7.80 -34.14
N PHE A 164 2.75 -6.76 -34.97
CA PHE A 164 1.64 -6.60 -35.92
C PHE A 164 1.96 -7.05 -37.35
N LYS A 165 3.23 -7.06 -37.77
CA LYS A 165 3.63 -7.46 -39.13
C LYS A 165 3.51 -8.96 -39.38
N TYR A 166 3.72 -9.78 -38.35
CA TYR A 166 3.80 -11.23 -38.49
C TYR A 166 2.61 -11.94 -37.85
N GLU A 167 2.29 -13.12 -38.39
CA GLU A 167 1.52 -14.12 -37.68
C GLU A 167 2.47 -15.02 -36.88
N TYR A 168 1.98 -15.59 -35.79
CA TYR A 168 2.81 -16.35 -34.85
C TYR A 168 2.41 -17.83 -34.78
N GLU A 169 3.40 -18.72 -34.66
CA GLU A 169 3.24 -20.13 -34.34
C GLU A 169 3.83 -20.45 -32.97
N LEU A 170 3.14 -21.29 -32.20
CA LEU A 170 3.63 -21.76 -30.91
C LEU A 170 4.83 -22.69 -31.13
N GLU A 171 5.89 -22.47 -30.37
CA GLU A 171 7.06 -23.33 -30.29
C GLU A 171 7.49 -23.51 -28.82
N LYS A 172 8.43 -24.44 -28.59
CA LYS A 172 9.10 -24.55 -27.30
C LYS A 172 10.52 -24.00 -27.41
N SER A 173 10.96 -23.29 -26.37
CA SER A 173 12.36 -22.92 -26.20
C SER A 173 13.24 -24.17 -26.04
N PRO A 174 14.58 -24.06 -26.14
CA PRO A 174 15.48 -25.16 -25.78
C PRO A 174 15.28 -25.67 -24.34
N ALA A 175 14.78 -24.82 -23.44
CA ALA A 175 14.41 -25.17 -22.08
C ALA A 175 13.03 -25.85 -21.94
N GLY A 176 12.30 -26.05 -23.04
CA GLY A 176 10.99 -26.71 -23.06
C GLY A 176 9.79 -25.81 -22.72
N VAL A 177 10.01 -24.50 -22.58
CA VAL A 177 9.01 -23.48 -22.21
C VAL A 177 8.27 -22.97 -23.44
N GLN A 178 6.97 -22.70 -23.31
CA GLN A 178 6.13 -22.19 -24.40
C GLN A 178 6.52 -20.77 -24.83
N GLN A 179 6.71 -20.56 -26.12
CA GLN A 179 6.96 -19.24 -26.72
C GLN A 179 6.45 -19.20 -28.16
N TRP A 180 6.54 -18.05 -28.82
CA TRP A 180 5.96 -17.87 -30.15
C TRP A 180 7.01 -17.42 -31.16
N ARG A 181 6.97 -18.00 -32.36
CA ARG A 181 7.85 -17.69 -33.48
C ARG A 181 7.08 -17.03 -34.61
N ALA A 182 7.64 -15.99 -35.21
CA ALA A 182 7.04 -15.35 -36.37
C ALA A 182 7.07 -16.28 -37.60
N LYS A 183 5.89 -16.54 -38.19
CA LYS A 183 5.72 -17.36 -39.39
C LYS A 183 6.28 -16.64 -40.61
N ASN A 184 7.03 -17.36 -41.44
CA ASN A 184 7.57 -16.88 -42.72
C ASN A 184 8.40 -15.59 -42.61
N ALA A 185 8.94 -15.28 -41.43
CA ALA A 185 9.77 -14.10 -41.21
C ALA A 185 11.23 -14.37 -41.63
N PRO A 186 11.95 -13.35 -42.14
CA PRO A 186 13.40 -13.46 -42.35
C PRO A 186 14.14 -13.57 -41.01
N ALA A 187 15.32 -14.17 -41.03
CA ALA A 187 16.24 -14.14 -39.90
C ALA A 187 17.01 -12.81 -39.89
N ASP A 188 16.43 -11.78 -39.28
CA ASP A 188 16.98 -10.42 -39.23
C ASP A 188 17.30 -9.93 -37.81
N ILE A 189 16.94 -10.70 -36.79
CA ILE A 189 17.25 -10.42 -35.39
C ILE A 189 18.69 -10.86 -35.09
N PRO A 190 19.58 -9.99 -34.57
CA PRO A 190 20.97 -10.36 -34.33
C PRO A 190 21.08 -11.39 -33.20
N ASP A 191 22.03 -12.32 -33.33
CA ASP A 191 22.48 -13.11 -32.18
C ASP A 191 23.25 -12.23 -31.17
N ALA A 192 23.18 -12.59 -29.89
CA ALA A 192 23.79 -11.80 -28.82
C ALA A 192 25.32 -11.89 -28.77
N PHE A 193 25.92 -12.97 -29.29
CA PHE A 193 27.36 -13.25 -29.17
C PHE A 193 28.05 -13.58 -30.50
N ASP A 194 27.30 -14.01 -31.52
CA ASP A 194 27.83 -14.39 -32.82
C ASP A 194 27.29 -13.50 -33.94
N ALA A 195 28.09 -12.53 -34.39
CA ALA A 195 27.69 -11.59 -35.43
C ALA A 195 27.35 -12.23 -36.79
N SER A 196 27.73 -13.50 -37.01
CA SER A 196 27.38 -14.25 -38.21
C SER A 196 25.99 -14.90 -38.14
N LYS A 197 25.40 -14.98 -36.93
CA LYS A 197 24.10 -15.61 -36.70
C LYS A 197 23.00 -14.57 -36.58
N LYS A 198 21.84 -14.95 -37.11
CA LYS A 198 20.59 -14.21 -36.97
C LYS A 198 19.44 -15.16 -36.70
N HIS A 199 18.41 -14.62 -36.07
CA HIS A 199 17.21 -15.33 -35.64
C HIS A 199 15.99 -14.68 -36.27
N VAL A 200 14.90 -15.43 -36.31
CA VAL A 200 13.59 -14.87 -36.64
C VAL A 200 12.99 -14.16 -35.41
N PRO A 201 12.10 -13.17 -35.59
CA PRO A 201 11.37 -12.56 -34.49
C PRO A 201 10.56 -13.60 -33.70
N LYS A 202 10.52 -13.40 -32.38
CA LYS A 202 9.82 -14.26 -31.43
C LYS A 202 9.14 -13.41 -30.35
N MET A 203 8.11 -13.95 -29.72
CA MET A 203 7.28 -13.28 -28.72
C MET A 203 6.90 -14.25 -27.58
N LEU A 204 6.65 -13.71 -26.39
CA LEU A 204 6.01 -14.42 -25.28
C LEU A 204 4.50 -14.49 -25.50
N THR A 205 3.81 -15.41 -24.79
CA THR A 205 2.34 -15.42 -24.77
C THR A 205 1.80 -14.07 -24.28
N THR A 206 2.44 -13.49 -23.28
CA THR A 206 2.08 -12.18 -22.71
C THR A 206 2.34 -11.00 -23.63
N ASP A 207 3.27 -11.12 -24.59
CA ASP A 207 3.48 -10.08 -25.61
C ASP A 207 2.33 -10.08 -26.61
N LEU A 208 1.91 -11.28 -27.02
CA LEU A 208 0.78 -11.47 -27.90
C LEU A 208 -0.54 -10.97 -27.27
N SER A 209 -0.66 -10.99 -25.93
CA SER A 209 -1.80 -10.38 -25.22
C SER A 209 -2.02 -8.92 -25.61
N LEU A 210 -0.94 -8.18 -25.89
CA LEU A 210 -1.02 -6.76 -26.28
C LEU A 210 -1.66 -6.55 -27.67
N ARG A 211 -1.75 -7.61 -28.48
CA ARG A 211 -2.41 -7.62 -29.80
C ARG A 211 -3.77 -8.31 -29.77
N PHE A 212 -3.95 -9.35 -28.97
CA PHE A 212 -5.17 -10.17 -29.02
C PHE A 212 -6.23 -9.76 -28.00
N ASP A 213 -5.88 -9.02 -26.94
CA ASP A 213 -6.87 -8.38 -26.08
C ASP A 213 -7.46 -7.13 -26.77
N PRO A 214 -8.79 -7.00 -26.92
CA PRO A 214 -9.39 -5.91 -27.68
C PRO A 214 -9.14 -4.49 -27.15
N ALA A 215 -8.84 -4.33 -25.85
CA ALA A 215 -8.53 -3.02 -25.27
C ALA A 215 -7.04 -2.69 -25.43
N TYR A 216 -6.15 -3.66 -25.16
CA TYR A 216 -4.72 -3.48 -25.41
C TYR A 216 -4.39 -3.30 -26.88
N GLU A 217 -5.07 -4.01 -27.78
CA GLU A 217 -4.84 -3.92 -29.22
C GLU A 217 -4.98 -2.48 -29.73
N LYS A 218 -6.02 -1.75 -29.27
CA LYS A 218 -6.25 -0.35 -29.66
C LYS A 218 -5.12 0.57 -29.21
N ILE A 219 -4.59 0.34 -28.01
CA ILE A 219 -3.47 1.10 -27.45
C ILE A 219 -2.19 0.76 -28.21
N SER A 220 -1.91 -0.53 -28.40
CA SER A 220 -0.75 -1.04 -29.11
C SER A 220 -0.72 -0.56 -30.56
N ARG A 221 -1.85 -0.55 -31.27
CA ARG A 221 -1.95 -0.05 -32.64
C ARG A 221 -1.71 1.46 -32.70
N ARG A 222 -2.25 2.22 -31.75
CA ARG A 222 -1.94 3.66 -31.64
C ARG A 222 -0.45 3.90 -31.38
N PHE A 223 0.20 3.12 -30.51
CA PHE A 223 1.64 3.22 -30.25
C PHE A 223 2.51 2.76 -31.42
N LEU A 224 2.03 1.82 -32.24
CA LEU A 224 2.64 1.49 -33.52
C LEU A 224 2.61 2.69 -34.48
N GLU A 225 1.45 3.32 -34.63
CA GLU A 225 1.22 4.44 -35.55
C GLU A 225 1.86 5.76 -35.07
N HIS A 226 1.99 5.92 -33.75
CA HIS A 226 2.51 7.11 -33.07
C HIS A 226 3.61 6.76 -32.05
N PRO A 227 4.83 6.43 -32.53
CA PRO A 227 5.93 6.03 -31.65
C PRO A 227 6.38 7.13 -30.67
N ASP A 228 6.08 8.39 -30.95
CA ASP A 228 6.29 9.51 -30.05
C ASP A 228 5.38 9.46 -28.82
N GLN A 229 4.10 9.10 -28.99
CA GLN A 229 3.15 8.88 -27.89
C GLN A 229 3.57 7.68 -27.04
N PHE A 230 4.03 6.61 -27.70
CA PHE A 230 4.58 5.45 -27.01
C PHE A 230 5.77 5.83 -26.14
N ALA A 231 6.73 6.58 -26.69
CA ALA A 231 7.90 7.00 -25.97
C ALA A 231 7.56 7.88 -24.74
N ASP A 232 6.62 8.81 -24.85
CA ASP A 232 6.17 9.63 -23.72
C ASP A 232 5.44 8.79 -22.66
N ALA A 233 4.50 7.94 -23.07
CA ALA A 233 3.75 7.05 -22.18
C ALA A 233 4.69 6.11 -21.42
N PHE A 234 5.66 5.49 -22.11
CA PHE A 234 6.65 4.63 -21.47
C PHE A 234 7.54 5.42 -20.49
N ALA A 235 7.98 6.63 -20.85
CA ALA A 235 8.81 7.45 -19.97
C ALA A 235 8.09 7.79 -18.66
N ARG A 236 6.80 8.15 -18.75
CA ARG A 236 5.93 8.50 -17.62
C ARG A 236 5.60 7.28 -16.77
N ALA A 237 5.22 6.16 -17.40
CA ALA A 237 4.91 4.92 -16.71
C ALA A 237 6.16 4.33 -16.02
N TRP A 238 7.34 4.39 -16.66
CA TRP A 238 8.61 4.00 -16.06
C TRP A 238 8.96 4.84 -14.84
N PHE A 239 8.77 6.16 -14.92
CA PHE A 239 8.96 7.04 -13.76
C PHE A 239 7.99 6.70 -12.63
N LYS A 240 6.70 6.52 -12.92
CA LYS A 240 5.71 6.08 -11.93
C LYS A 240 6.09 4.74 -11.30
N LEU A 241 6.42 3.73 -12.10
CA LEU A 241 6.85 2.40 -11.64
C LEU A 241 7.99 2.50 -10.62
N THR A 242 8.99 3.31 -10.95
CA THR A 242 10.22 3.45 -10.17
C THR A 242 10.14 4.55 -9.11
N HIS A 243 8.97 5.13 -8.82
CA HIS A 243 8.79 6.19 -7.81
C HIS A 243 7.46 6.13 -7.03
N ARG A 244 6.54 5.20 -7.35
CA ARG A 244 5.21 5.05 -6.73
C ARG A 244 5.23 4.80 -5.22
N ASP A 245 6.33 4.26 -4.71
CA ASP A 245 6.59 3.93 -3.30
C ASP A 245 7.35 5.03 -2.54
N MET A 246 7.74 6.12 -3.21
CA MET A 246 8.51 7.19 -2.59
C MET A 246 7.67 8.18 -1.79
N GLY A 247 6.34 8.05 -1.79
CA GLY A 247 5.46 8.98 -1.11
C GLY A 247 5.53 10.42 -1.67
N PRO A 248 5.30 11.44 -0.82
CA PRO A 248 5.18 12.83 -1.27
C PRO A 248 6.46 13.35 -1.95
N ARG A 249 6.27 14.22 -2.95
CA ARG A 249 7.38 14.83 -3.74
C ARG A 249 8.46 15.50 -2.90
N VAL A 250 8.13 15.98 -1.69
CA VAL A 250 9.12 16.57 -0.76
C VAL A 250 10.21 15.58 -0.34
N ARG A 251 10.03 14.27 -0.56
CA ARG A 251 11.05 13.24 -0.32
C ARG A 251 12.04 13.08 -1.47
N TYR A 252 11.73 13.61 -2.66
CA TYR A 252 12.53 13.38 -3.85
C TYR A 252 13.78 14.28 -3.80
N ARG A 253 14.92 13.75 -4.23
CA ARG A 253 16.23 14.43 -4.17
C ARG A 253 16.91 14.43 -5.53
N GLY A 254 17.70 15.47 -5.79
CA GLY A 254 18.53 15.59 -7.00
C GLY A 254 17.96 16.51 -8.08
N LYS A 255 18.80 16.84 -9.06
CA LYS A 255 18.50 17.83 -10.12
C LYS A 255 17.62 17.29 -11.25
N LEU A 256 17.41 15.97 -11.30
CA LEU A 256 16.65 15.29 -12.35
C LEU A 256 15.18 15.04 -11.96
N VAL A 257 14.74 15.53 -10.80
CA VAL A 257 13.34 15.40 -10.37
C VAL A 257 12.46 16.15 -11.38
N PRO A 258 11.46 15.49 -12.00
CA PRO A 258 10.55 16.14 -12.93
C PRO A 258 9.85 17.33 -12.27
N LYS A 259 9.80 18.46 -12.99
CA LYS A 259 9.09 19.66 -12.53
C LYS A 259 7.58 19.47 -12.56
N GLU A 260 7.08 18.73 -13.54
CA GLU A 260 5.67 18.36 -13.67
C GLU A 260 5.19 17.65 -12.39
N VAL A 261 4.00 18.03 -11.93
CA VAL A 261 3.32 17.42 -10.79
C VAL A 261 2.40 16.34 -11.32
N LEU A 262 2.57 15.10 -10.87
CA LEU A 262 1.78 13.98 -11.36
C LEU A 262 0.68 13.63 -10.34
N ILE A 263 -0.52 13.35 -10.81
CA ILE A 263 -1.70 13.14 -9.96
C ILE A 263 -1.51 11.96 -8.98
N TRP A 264 -0.82 10.89 -9.40
CA TRP A 264 -0.56 9.70 -8.57
C TRP A 264 0.37 9.99 -7.38
N GLN A 265 1.04 11.15 -7.34
CA GLN A 265 1.88 11.58 -6.22
C GLN A 265 1.07 12.16 -5.05
N ASP A 266 -0.26 12.10 -5.12
CA ASP A 266 -1.20 12.71 -4.17
C ASP A 266 -0.82 14.16 -3.86
N PRO A 267 -0.69 15.02 -4.90
CA PRO A 267 0.03 16.28 -4.79
C PRO A 267 -0.57 17.23 -3.76
N LEU A 268 0.30 18.00 -3.13
CA LEU A 268 -0.06 19.03 -2.16
C LEU A 268 0.26 20.40 -2.78
N PRO A 269 -0.63 21.40 -2.65
CA PRO A 269 -0.30 22.75 -3.07
C PRO A 269 0.84 23.33 -2.22
N ALA A 270 1.53 24.32 -2.75
CA ALA A 270 2.52 25.05 -1.96
C ALA A 270 1.83 25.79 -0.82
N ALA A 271 2.46 25.80 0.36
CA ALA A 271 2.00 26.65 1.46
C ALA A 271 2.08 28.13 1.05
N SER A 272 1.08 28.92 1.43
CA SER A 272 1.01 30.36 1.15
C SER A 272 0.70 31.15 2.42
N GLY A 273 1.24 32.38 2.48
CA GLY A 273 1.09 33.27 3.63
C GLY A 273 2.01 32.95 4.81
N ALA A 274 1.97 33.81 5.83
CA ALA A 274 2.68 33.58 7.08
C ALA A 274 2.00 32.48 7.89
N GLN A 275 2.79 31.50 8.36
CA GLN A 275 2.32 30.43 9.21
C GLN A 275 1.91 30.97 10.59
N ILE A 276 0.98 30.26 11.22
CA ILE A 276 0.61 30.50 12.61
C ILE A 276 1.80 30.23 13.54
N ASP A 277 1.92 31.04 14.58
CA ASP A 277 2.88 30.80 15.65
C ASP A 277 2.22 30.07 16.83
N GLU A 278 3.00 29.91 17.90
CA GLU A 278 2.56 29.23 19.11
C GLU A 278 1.36 29.92 19.79
N LYS A 279 1.32 31.26 19.80
CA LYS A 279 0.22 32.01 20.43
C LYS A 279 -1.06 31.86 19.62
N ASP A 280 -0.94 31.91 18.30
CA ASP A 280 -2.06 31.66 17.39
C ASP A 280 -2.61 30.24 17.60
N ALA A 281 -1.74 29.24 17.73
CA ALA A 281 -2.14 27.85 17.97
C ALA A 281 -2.91 27.70 19.30
N GLU A 282 -2.44 28.30 20.39
CA GLU A 282 -3.16 28.28 21.68
C GLU A 282 -4.53 28.98 21.58
N ALA A 283 -4.61 30.13 20.91
CA ALA A 283 -5.88 30.85 20.70
C ALA A 283 -6.87 30.02 19.86
N LEU A 284 -6.39 29.37 18.80
CA LEU A 284 -7.19 28.49 17.96
C LEU A 284 -7.67 27.25 18.73
N LYS A 285 -6.82 26.61 19.56
CA LYS A 285 -7.24 25.50 20.44
C LYS A 285 -8.38 25.93 21.37
N ALA A 286 -8.23 27.07 22.05
CA ALA A 286 -9.27 27.60 22.93
C ALA A 286 -10.60 27.82 22.17
N LYS A 287 -10.53 28.38 20.96
CA LYS A 287 -11.70 28.62 20.12
C LYS A 287 -12.35 27.33 19.61
N ILE A 288 -11.55 26.33 19.23
CA ILE A 288 -12.04 24.99 18.85
C ILE A 288 -12.77 24.35 20.03
N LEU A 289 -12.22 24.39 21.24
CA LEU A 289 -12.86 23.84 22.44
C LEU A 289 -14.16 24.59 22.82
N ALA A 290 -14.24 25.90 22.54
CA ALA A 290 -15.43 26.70 22.76
C ALA A 290 -16.53 26.51 21.69
N SER A 291 -16.24 25.80 20.60
CA SER A 291 -17.18 25.62 19.47
C SER A 291 -18.34 24.65 19.75
N GLY A 292 -18.28 23.95 20.89
CA GLY A 292 -19.23 22.90 21.28
C GLY A 292 -18.86 21.49 20.80
N LEU A 293 -17.74 21.33 20.09
CA LEU A 293 -17.23 20.01 19.70
C LEU A 293 -16.71 19.24 20.92
N SER A 294 -17.07 17.96 21.00
CA SER A 294 -16.64 17.08 22.10
C SER A 294 -15.19 16.60 21.91
N VAL A 295 -14.58 16.05 22.97
CA VAL A 295 -13.24 15.45 22.87
C VAL A 295 -13.26 14.29 21.89
N SER A 296 -14.26 13.41 21.96
CA SER A 296 -14.42 12.27 21.06
C SER A 296 -14.52 12.73 19.60
N GLN A 297 -15.32 13.76 19.30
CA GLN A 297 -15.46 14.28 17.94
C GLN A 297 -14.12 14.78 17.37
N LEU A 298 -13.41 15.60 18.14
CA LEU A 298 -12.13 16.17 17.72
C LEU A 298 -11.04 15.11 17.58
N ALA A 299 -10.89 14.21 18.56
CA ALA A 299 -9.93 13.12 18.53
C ALA A 299 -10.23 12.13 17.40
N SER A 300 -11.50 11.77 17.18
CA SER A 300 -11.92 10.88 16.10
C SER A 300 -11.64 11.49 14.72
N THR A 301 -11.91 12.78 14.51
CA THR A 301 -11.65 13.43 13.22
C THR A 301 -10.15 13.57 12.94
N ALA A 302 -9.35 13.91 13.96
CA ALA A 302 -7.90 13.95 13.83
C ALA A 302 -7.31 12.55 13.52
N TRP A 303 -7.77 11.52 14.24
CA TRP A 303 -7.39 10.13 14.00
C TRP A 303 -7.78 9.67 12.59
N ALA A 304 -9.02 9.89 12.17
CA ALA A 304 -9.51 9.54 10.85
C ALA A 304 -8.68 10.19 9.73
N SER A 305 -8.20 11.43 9.95
CA SER A 305 -7.38 12.14 8.97
C SER A 305 -5.95 11.61 8.94
N ALA A 306 -5.31 11.46 10.10
CA ALA A 306 -3.90 11.10 10.20
C ALA A 306 -3.63 9.60 9.95
N SER A 307 -4.53 8.73 10.40
CA SER A 307 -4.31 7.28 10.36
C SER A 307 -4.34 6.69 8.96
N THR A 308 -4.78 7.42 7.93
CA THR A 308 -4.68 6.94 6.54
C THR A 308 -3.23 6.73 6.09
N PHE A 309 -2.26 7.28 6.81
CA PHE A 309 -0.84 7.08 6.54
C PHE A 309 -0.46 5.59 6.57
N ARG A 310 0.42 5.19 5.66
CA ARG A 310 1.12 3.91 5.71
C ARG A 310 2.59 4.05 5.33
N GLY A 311 3.50 3.51 6.13
CA GLY A 311 4.95 3.61 5.95
C GLY A 311 5.49 2.85 4.74
N SER A 312 4.73 1.87 4.26
CA SER A 312 5.10 1.00 3.12
C SER A 312 5.34 1.80 1.83
N ASP A 313 4.40 2.66 1.43
CA ASP A 313 4.54 3.55 0.26
C ASP A 313 4.47 5.05 0.62
N LYS A 314 4.30 5.37 1.91
CA LYS A 314 4.27 6.72 2.48
C LYS A 314 3.11 7.56 1.96
N ARG A 315 2.04 6.93 1.47
CA ARG A 315 0.78 7.59 1.13
C ARG A 315 -0.09 7.85 2.36
N GLY A 316 -1.12 8.66 2.19
CA GLY A 316 -2.06 9.04 3.24
C GLY A 316 -1.52 10.09 4.22
N GLY A 317 -2.17 10.18 5.37
CA GLY A 317 -1.89 11.16 6.42
C GLY A 317 -2.77 12.40 6.35
N ALA A 318 -2.60 13.28 7.35
CA ALA A 318 -3.46 14.45 7.52
C ALA A 318 -3.15 15.62 6.56
N ASN A 319 -1.96 15.66 5.96
CA ASN A 319 -1.60 16.73 5.04
C ASN A 319 -2.44 16.62 3.75
N GLY A 320 -2.99 17.74 3.29
CA GLY A 320 -3.95 17.80 2.20
C GLY A 320 -5.40 17.94 2.67
N ALA A 321 -5.70 17.68 3.95
CA ALA A 321 -7.06 17.61 4.48
C ALA A 321 -8.00 16.78 3.58
N ARG A 322 -7.49 15.69 3.00
CA ARG A 322 -8.23 14.84 2.05
C ARG A 322 -9.42 14.13 2.70
N ILE A 323 -9.48 14.10 4.03
CA ILE A 323 -10.65 13.64 4.78
C ILE A 323 -11.92 14.41 4.42
N ARG A 324 -11.83 15.66 3.95
CA ARG A 324 -13.00 16.44 3.49
C ARG A 324 -13.39 16.17 2.03
N LEU A 325 -12.58 15.42 1.30
CA LEU A 325 -12.73 15.17 -0.14
C LEU A 325 -13.23 13.75 -0.39
N ALA A 326 -13.76 13.50 -1.59
CA ALA A 326 -14.05 12.15 -2.02
C ALA A 326 -12.73 11.39 -2.30
N PRO A 327 -12.62 10.11 -1.89
CA PRO A 327 -13.67 9.29 -1.26
C PRO A 327 -13.70 9.33 0.27
N GLN A 328 -12.68 9.90 0.93
CA GLN A 328 -12.50 9.75 2.39
C GLN A 328 -13.66 10.29 3.22
N LYS A 329 -14.31 11.36 2.76
CA LYS A 329 -15.46 11.96 3.46
C LYS A 329 -16.67 11.01 3.55
N ASP A 330 -16.74 10.02 2.66
CA ASP A 330 -17.87 9.10 2.51
C ASP A 330 -17.57 7.71 3.10
N TRP A 331 -16.34 7.44 3.55
CA TRP A 331 -15.99 6.15 4.16
C TRP A 331 -16.77 5.89 5.44
N ALA A 332 -17.35 4.69 5.55
CA ALA A 332 -18.21 4.32 6.69
C ALA A 332 -17.47 4.46 8.03
N VAL A 333 -16.18 4.09 8.08
CA VAL A 333 -15.34 4.19 9.27
C VAL A 333 -15.14 5.63 9.76
N ASN A 334 -15.31 6.62 8.88
CA ASN A 334 -15.14 8.03 9.19
C ASN A 334 -16.44 8.70 9.70
N ASN A 335 -17.55 7.96 9.78
CA ASN A 335 -18.86 8.48 10.20
C ASN A 335 -19.23 9.79 9.46
N PRO A 336 -19.60 9.73 8.16
CA PRO A 336 -19.73 10.90 7.29
C PRO A 336 -20.60 12.03 7.87
N ALA A 337 -21.70 11.69 8.55
CA ALA A 337 -22.59 12.67 9.15
C ALA A 337 -21.92 13.44 10.31
N GLN A 338 -21.25 12.74 11.22
CA GLN A 338 -20.49 13.38 12.30
C GLN A 338 -19.30 14.16 11.74
N LEU A 339 -18.57 13.58 10.78
CA LEU A 339 -17.43 14.23 10.15
C LEU A 339 -17.82 15.55 9.50
N ALA A 340 -18.93 15.60 8.74
CA ALA A 340 -19.42 16.82 8.12
C ALA A 340 -19.73 17.93 9.15
N GLN A 341 -20.29 17.57 10.30
CA GLN A 341 -20.55 18.53 11.38
C GLN A 341 -19.24 19.10 11.97
N VAL A 342 -18.25 18.24 12.24
CA VAL A 342 -16.94 18.66 12.76
C VAL A 342 -16.24 19.57 11.76
N LEU A 343 -16.15 19.15 10.50
CA LEU A 343 -15.50 19.91 9.44
C LEU A 343 -16.15 21.28 9.24
N SER A 344 -17.49 21.36 9.22
CA SER A 344 -18.19 22.64 9.08
C SER A 344 -17.85 23.64 10.20
N LYS A 345 -17.71 23.16 11.45
CA LYS A 345 -17.28 24.00 12.58
C LYS A 345 -15.84 24.45 12.43
N LEU A 346 -14.93 23.55 12.07
CA LEU A 346 -13.52 23.88 11.85
C LEU A 346 -13.34 24.85 10.67
N GLU A 347 -14.09 24.71 9.59
CA GLU A 347 -14.11 25.63 8.44
C GLU A 347 -14.65 27.01 8.81
N ALA A 348 -15.64 27.11 9.70
CA ALA A 348 -16.10 28.40 10.21
C ALA A 348 -15.01 29.10 11.02
N ILE A 349 -14.31 28.37 11.91
CA ILE A 349 -13.16 28.88 12.67
C ILE A 349 -12.04 29.31 11.73
N GLN A 350 -11.75 28.49 10.72
CA GLN A 350 -10.75 28.77 9.70
C GLN A 350 -11.04 30.07 8.97
N ARG A 351 -12.26 30.25 8.46
CA ARG A 351 -12.67 31.44 7.71
C ARG A 351 -12.52 32.71 8.54
N GLU A 352 -12.91 32.65 9.82
CA GLU A 352 -12.77 33.80 10.72
C GLU A 352 -11.31 34.13 11.01
N PHE A 353 -10.46 33.14 11.32
CA PHE A 353 -9.03 33.37 11.54
C PHE A 353 -8.35 33.90 10.28
N ASN A 354 -8.66 33.31 9.13
CA ASN A 354 -8.12 33.68 7.83
C ASN A 354 -8.66 35.03 7.31
N ALA A 355 -9.52 35.74 8.03
CA ALA A 355 -9.80 37.15 7.73
C ALA A 355 -8.63 38.07 8.14
N GLY A 356 -7.73 37.59 9.02
CA GLY A 356 -6.53 38.29 9.45
C GLY A 356 -5.33 38.16 8.51
N ALA A 357 -4.17 38.65 8.96
CA ALA A 357 -2.92 38.69 8.21
C ALA A 357 -2.26 37.31 8.04
N LYS A 358 -2.33 36.45 9.07
CA LYS A 358 -1.84 35.07 9.03
C LYS A 358 -2.95 34.14 8.53
N LYS A 359 -2.56 32.98 7.99
CA LYS A 359 -3.50 31.96 7.52
C LYS A 359 -3.22 30.62 8.18
N VAL A 360 -4.27 29.83 8.34
CA VAL A 360 -4.21 28.43 8.79
C VAL A 360 -4.96 27.54 7.80
N SER A 361 -4.40 26.37 7.50
CA SER A 361 -5.05 25.35 6.67
C SER A 361 -6.05 24.55 7.50
N LEU A 362 -7.03 23.94 6.84
CA LEU A 362 -7.98 23.06 7.50
C LEU A 362 -7.27 21.78 7.96
N ALA A 363 -6.27 21.32 7.19
CA ALA A 363 -5.40 20.21 7.56
C ALA A 363 -4.71 20.45 8.91
N ASP A 364 -4.20 21.65 9.14
CA ASP A 364 -3.61 22.03 10.42
C ASP A 364 -4.66 22.18 11.53
N LEU A 365 -5.84 22.76 11.23
CA LEU A 365 -6.91 22.87 12.23
C LEU A 365 -7.49 21.53 12.68
N ILE A 366 -7.58 20.54 11.79
CA ILE A 366 -8.01 19.17 12.15
C ILE A 366 -7.04 18.57 13.16
N VAL A 367 -5.73 18.65 12.90
CA VAL A 367 -4.71 18.13 13.81
C VAL A 367 -4.68 18.93 15.12
N LEU A 368 -4.74 20.26 15.04
CA LEU A 368 -4.75 21.14 16.20
C LEU A 368 -5.99 20.90 17.08
N GLY A 369 -7.14 20.60 16.48
CA GLY A 369 -8.35 20.20 17.19
C GLY A 369 -8.18 18.88 17.93
N GLY A 370 -7.52 17.89 17.32
CA GLY A 370 -7.12 16.65 17.98
C GLY A 370 -6.20 16.89 19.18
N ASN A 371 -5.17 17.73 19.02
CA ASN A 371 -4.28 18.11 20.11
C ASN A 371 -5.07 18.77 21.27
N ALA A 372 -5.95 19.72 20.95
CA ALA A 372 -6.80 20.38 21.96
C ALA A 372 -7.68 19.38 22.72
N ALA A 373 -8.19 18.35 22.03
CA ALA A 373 -9.00 17.29 22.63
C ALA A 373 -8.19 16.45 23.62
N VAL A 374 -6.97 16.05 23.24
CA VAL A 374 -6.06 15.28 24.10
C VAL A 374 -5.65 16.10 25.33
N GLU A 375 -5.27 17.37 25.16
CA GLU A 375 -4.93 18.27 26.27
C GLU A 375 -6.12 18.46 27.23
N LYS A 376 -7.33 18.66 26.69
CA LYS A 376 -8.56 18.77 27.49
C LYS A 376 -8.85 17.48 28.27
N ALA A 377 -8.68 16.32 27.64
CA ALA A 377 -8.92 15.03 28.26
C ALA A 377 -7.89 14.71 29.35
N ALA A 378 -6.62 15.04 29.13
CA ALA A 378 -5.57 14.93 30.13
C ALA A 378 -5.81 15.87 31.32
N LYS A 379 -6.22 17.11 31.06
CA LYS A 379 -6.58 18.08 32.11
C LYS A 379 -7.76 17.59 32.95
N ALA A 380 -8.76 16.98 32.34
CA ALA A 380 -9.87 16.34 33.05
C ALA A 380 -9.41 15.17 33.94
N ALA A 381 -8.30 14.51 33.58
CA ALA A 381 -7.66 13.47 34.39
C ALA A 381 -6.72 14.02 35.48
N GLY A 382 -6.56 15.35 35.56
CA GLY A 382 -5.67 16.01 36.53
C GLY A 382 -4.23 16.19 36.04
N HIS A 383 -3.98 16.03 34.74
CA HIS A 383 -2.65 16.20 34.14
C HIS A 383 -2.61 17.42 33.23
N ASP A 384 -1.77 18.39 33.56
CA ASP A 384 -1.50 19.54 32.69
C ASP A 384 -0.39 19.17 31.71
N VAL A 385 -0.77 18.98 30.45
CA VAL A 385 0.13 18.57 29.36
C VAL A 385 -0.08 19.44 28.15
N ARG A 386 0.97 19.51 27.34
CA ARG A 386 0.98 20.23 26.08
C ARG A 386 1.35 19.28 24.96
N VAL A 387 0.46 19.12 23.98
CA VAL A 387 0.70 18.24 22.86
C VAL A 387 1.45 19.01 21.78
N PRO A 388 2.64 18.55 21.34
CA PRO A 388 3.41 19.23 20.31
C PRO A 388 2.61 19.42 19.01
N PHE A 389 2.74 20.60 18.42
CA PHE A 389 2.09 20.95 17.16
C PHE A 389 3.07 21.65 16.22
N SER A 390 3.10 21.22 14.96
CA SER A 390 3.89 21.84 13.91
C SER A 390 2.95 22.23 12.75
N PRO A 391 2.82 23.54 12.44
CA PRO A 391 2.02 23.99 11.31
C PRO A 391 2.76 23.76 9.98
N GLY A 392 2.03 23.91 8.88
CA GLY A 392 2.55 23.84 7.52
C GLY A 392 1.91 22.77 6.65
N ARG A 393 0.88 22.09 7.14
CA ARG A 393 0.02 21.32 6.26
C ARG A 393 -0.75 22.25 5.34
N THR A 394 -1.12 21.74 4.19
CA THR A 394 -1.85 22.48 3.15
C THR A 394 -3.14 21.75 2.78
N ASP A 395 -4.09 22.44 2.18
CA ASP A 395 -5.38 21.87 1.79
C ASP A 395 -5.35 21.51 0.30
N ALA A 396 -5.33 20.22 -0.03
CA ALA A 396 -5.40 19.73 -1.41
C ALA A 396 -6.78 19.95 -2.02
N LEU A 397 -6.87 20.04 -3.34
CA LEU A 397 -8.14 20.16 -4.07
C LEU A 397 -8.69 18.80 -4.52
N GLN A 398 -9.97 18.74 -4.89
CA GLN A 398 -10.58 17.51 -5.40
C GLN A 398 -9.95 17.07 -6.73
N GLU A 399 -9.60 18.04 -7.59
CA GLU A 399 -8.92 17.82 -8.87
C GLU A 399 -7.46 17.35 -8.69
N GLN A 400 -6.91 17.53 -7.49
CA GLN A 400 -5.60 17.03 -7.07
C GLN A 400 -5.69 15.68 -6.35
N THR A 401 -6.85 15.01 -6.41
CA THR A 401 -7.12 13.75 -5.72
C THR A 401 -7.72 12.74 -6.69
N ASP A 402 -6.92 11.75 -7.09
CA ASP A 402 -7.39 10.61 -7.88
C ASP A 402 -8.16 9.65 -6.97
N ALA A 403 -9.48 9.82 -6.90
CA ALA A 403 -10.33 9.10 -5.95
C ALA A 403 -10.20 7.56 -6.03
N PRO A 404 -10.18 6.91 -7.21
CA PRO A 404 -9.85 5.49 -7.33
C PRO A 404 -8.53 5.09 -6.66
N SER A 405 -7.48 5.91 -6.80
CA SER A 405 -6.18 5.61 -6.17
C SER A 405 -6.22 5.65 -4.64
N PHE A 406 -7.23 6.31 -4.03
CA PHE A 406 -7.41 6.37 -2.58
C PHE A 406 -8.19 5.18 -2.01
N ALA A 407 -8.87 4.38 -2.85
CA ALA A 407 -9.64 3.23 -2.37
C ALA A 407 -8.78 2.22 -1.55
N PRO A 408 -7.52 1.90 -1.94
CA PRO A 408 -6.66 1.04 -1.12
C PRO A 408 -6.21 1.64 0.22
N LEU A 409 -6.53 2.91 0.51
CA LEU A 409 -6.29 3.55 1.81
C LEU A 409 -7.51 3.49 2.73
N GLU A 410 -8.68 3.04 2.23
CA GLU A 410 -9.83 2.79 3.07
C GLU A 410 -9.54 1.62 4.03
N PRO A 411 -9.63 1.82 5.36
CA PRO A 411 -9.33 0.76 6.31
C PRO A 411 -10.35 -0.38 6.21
N ARG A 412 -9.90 -1.59 5.85
CA ARG A 412 -10.73 -2.82 5.92
C ARG A 412 -11.05 -3.19 7.36
N ALA A 413 -10.09 -2.95 8.25
CA ALA A 413 -10.22 -3.00 9.69
C ALA A 413 -9.40 -1.85 10.29
N ASP A 414 -9.89 -1.29 11.39
CA ASP A 414 -9.18 -0.30 12.19
C ASP A 414 -9.41 -0.61 13.66
N GLY A 415 -8.56 -1.47 14.22
CA GLY A 415 -8.64 -1.88 15.62
C GLY A 415 -8.54 -0.71 16.62
N PHE A 416 -7.88 0.38 16.23
CA PHE A 416 -7.80 1.60 17.06
C PHE A 416 -9.16 2.30 17.21
N ARG A 417 -10.07 2.13 16.24
CA ARG A 417 -11.48 2.55 16.31
C ARG A 417 -12.46 1.40 16.58
N ASN A 418 -11.96 0.22 16.94
CA ASN A 418 -12.75 -1.00 17.12
C ASN A 418 -13.67 -1.31 15.91
N TYR A 419 -13.13 -1.14 14.71
CA TYR A 419 -13.88 -1.22 13.46
C TYR A 419 -13.45 -2.41 12.61
N VAL A 420 -14.44 -3.12 12.06
CA VAL A 420 -14.29 -4.09 10.98
C VAL A 420 -15.28 -3.72 9.88
N GLY A 421 -14.78 -3.51 8.67
CA GLY A 421 -15.61 -3.10 7.53
C GLY A 421 -16.40 -4.25 6.89
N PRO A 422 -17.42 -3.94 6.08
CA PRO A 422 -18.37 -4.92 5.52
C PRO A 422 -17.82 -5.83 4.41
N GLY A 423 -16.50 -5.83 4.17
CA GLY A 423 -15.85 -6.63 3.12
C GLY A 423 -15.21 -7.91 3.62
N LYS A 424 -14.69 -8.72 2.68
CA LYS A 424 -13.90 -9.92 3.00
C LYS A 424 -12.67 -9.53 3.82
N GLN A 425 -12.59 -10.05 5.04
CA GLN A 425 -11.42 -9.96 5.90
C GLN A 425 -10.47 -11.11 5.60
N PHE A 426 -9.16 -10.86 5.70
CA PHE A 426 -8.09 -11.80 5.38
C PHE A 426 -7.24 -12.13 6.60
N MET A 427 -7.45 -11.41 7.71
CA MET A 427 -6.81 -11.58 9.01
C MET A 427 -7.90 -11.60 10.08
N SER A 428 -7.62 -12.28 11.20
CA SER A 428 -8.41 -12.08 12.41
C SER A 428 -8.29 -10.63 12.91
N PRO A 429 -9.25 -10.11 13.68
CA PRO A 429 -9.20 -8.72 14.15
C PRO A 429 -7.91 -8.36 14.92
N GLU A 430 -7.37 -9.29 15.71
CA GLU A 430 -6.13 -9.12 16.46
C GLU A 430 -4.85 -9.16 15.60
N GLU A 431 -4.86 -9.88 14.48
CA GLU A 431 -3.78 -9.82 13.48
C GLU A 431 -3.87 -8.50 12.69
N ALA A 432 -5.09 -8.09 12.32
CA ALA A 432 -5.32 -6.89 11.54
C ALA A 432 -4.90 -5.59 12.27
N ILE A 433 -5.00 -5.55 13.60
CA ILE A 433 -4.46 -4.39 14.35
C ILE A 433 -2.93 -4.36 14.36
N VAL A 434 -2.26 -5.51 14.35
CA VAL A 434 -0.79 -5.58 14.26
C VAL A 434 -0.32 -5.16 12.87
N ASP A 435 -0.97 -5.64 11.81
CA ASP A 435 -0.73 -5.16 10.43
C ASP A 435 -0.92 -3.64 10.34
N ARG A 436 -2.01 -3.12 10.91
CA ARG A 436 -2.28 -1.69 10.94
C ARG A 436 -1.22 -0.91 11.73
N ALA A 437 -0.74 -1.44 12.85
CA ALA A 437 0.31 -0.82 13.65
C ALA A 437 1.63 -0.79 12.89
N GLN A 438 1.98 -1.86 12.17
CA GLN A 438 3.15 -1.92 11.29
C GLN A 438 3.07 -0.83 10.19
N LEU A 439 1.93 -0.70 9.53
CA LEU A 439 1.72 0.36 8.53
C LEU A 439 1.84 1.75 9.14
N LEU A 440 1.40 1.95 10.38
CA LEU A 440 1.55 3.20 11.12
C LEU A 440 2.95 3.39 11.73
N THR A 441 3.88 2.45 11.49
CA THR A 441 5.26 2.44 12.03
C THR A 441 5.33 2.43 13.55
N LEU A 442 4.32 1.83 14.20
CA LEU A 442 4.22 1.75 15.65
C LEU A 442 4.90 0.50 16.19
N THR A 443 5.61 0.67 17.30
CA THR A 443 6.05 -0.43 18.14
C THR A 443 4.88 -1.03 18.93
N ALA A 444 5.06 -2.23 19.50
CA ALA A 444 4.04 -2.85 20.35
C ALA A 444 3.66 -1.99 21.58
N PRO A 445 4.60 -1.33 22.29
CA PRO A 445 4.25 -0.36 23.35
C PRO A 445 3.42 0.82 22.85
N GLU A 446 3.79 1.43 21.71
CA GLU A 446 3.04 2.55 21.12
C GLU A 446 1.64 2.14 20.69
N MET A 447 1.49 0.97 20.05
CA MET A 447 0.18 0.40 19.75
C MET A 447 -0.65 0.20 21.03
N THR A 448 -0.03 -0.34 22.08
CA THR A 448 -0.71 -0.63 23.35
C THR A 448 -1.25 0.65 23.99
N VAL A 449 -0.40 1.64 24.24
CA VAL A 449 -0.80 2.91 24.87
C VAL A 449 -1.88 3.63 24.05
N LEU A 450 -1.74 3.59 22.73
CA LEU A 450 -2.66 4.24 21.81
C LEU A 450 -4.05 3.59 21.81
N VAL A 451 -4.16 2.26 21.81
CA VAL A 451 -5.45 1.58 21.94
C VAL A 451 -6.14 1.96 23.25
N GLY A 452 -5.43 1.89 24.39
CA GLY A 452 -5.99 2.22 25.69
C GLY A 452 -6.51 3.67 25.76
N GLY A 453 -5.72 4.63 25.26
CA GLY A 453 -6.12 6.03 25.19
C GLY A 453 -7.31 6.28 24.28
N LEU A 454 -7.27 5.75 23.06
CA LEU A 454 -8.34 5.95 22.08
C LEU A 454 -9.69 5.36 22.54
N ARG A 455 -9.67 4.25 23.28
CA ARG A 455 -10.87 3.68 23.89
C ARG A 455 -11.50 4.62 24.91
N VAL A 456 -10.73 5.17 25.85
CA VAL A 456 -11.27 6.07 26.90
C VAL A 456 -11.66 7.44 26.35
N LEU A 457 -11.02 7.90 25.27
CA LEU A 457 -11.44 9.09 24.51
C LEU A 457 -12.74 8.85 23.71
N GLY A 458 -13.16 7.60 23.56
CA GLY A 458 -14.44 7.24 22.95
C GLY A 458 -14.48 7.46 21.45
N ILE A 459 -13.40 7.18 20.72
CA ILE A 459 -13.33 7.38 19.26
C ILE A 459 -13.83 6.19 18.43
N ASN A 460 -14.43 5.19 19.06
CA ASN A 460 -14.88 3.98 18.39
C ASN A 460 -15.85 4.29 17.24
N ALA A 461 -15.68 3.58 16.12
CA ALA A 461 -16.54 3.72 14.96
C ALA A 461 -18.00 3.39 15.31
N GLY A 462 -18.94 4.13 14.72
CA GLY A 462 -20.38 3.97 14.97
C GLY A 462 -20.82 4.23 16.41
N GLY A 463 -19.97 4.80 17.27
CA GLY A 463 -20.29 5.04 18.69
C GLY A 463 -20.27 3.77 19.56
N SER A 464 -19.64 2.69 19.09
CA SER A 464 -19.53 1.42 19.81
C SER A 464 -18.94 1.60 21.22
N LYS A 465 -19.50 0.89 22.20
CA LYS A 465 -19.02 0.88 23.60
C LYS A 465 -18.06 -0.27 23.89
N ALA A 466 -17.81 -1.15 22.93
CA ALA A 466 -16.87 -2.25 23.10
C ALA A 466 -15.46 -1.72 23.40
N GLY A 467 -14.84 -2.23 24.47
CA GLY A 467 -13.51 -1.81 24.90
C GLY A 467 -13.47 -0.48 25.66
N VAL A 468 -14.57 0.25 25.81
CA VAL A 468 -14.61 1.53 26.54
C VAL A 468 -14.73 1.26 28.04
N PHE A 469 -13.67 0.69 28.63
CA PHE A 469 -13.65 0.28 30.03
C PHE A 469 -13.35 1.46 30.96
N THR A 470 -14.26 2.43 30.99
CA THR A 470 -14.19 3.58 31.90
C THR A 470 -15.59 4.09 32.20
N SER A 471 -15.78 4.63 33.41
CA SER A 471 -16.99 5.39 33.78
C SER A 471 -16.86 6.89 33.49
N LYS A 472 -15.69 7.34 33.00
CA LYS A 472 -15.40 8.73 32.65
C LYS A 472 -14.88 8.86 31.20
N PRO A 473 -15.69 8.54 30.18
CA PRO A 473 -15.32 8.80 28.79
C PRO A 473 -14.87 10.25 28.58
N GLU A 474 -14.02 10.48 27.58
CA GLU A 474 -13.41 11.79 27.28
C GLU A 474 -12.44 12.29 28.38
N THR A 475 -12.05 11.43 29.32
CA THR A 475 -10.99 11.68 30.31
C THR A 475 -9.82 10.74 30.03
N LEU A 476 -8.61 11.27 29.85
CA LEU A 476 -7.45 10.46 29.45
C LEU A 476 -6.84 9.75 30.66
N THR A 477 -7.31 8.54 30.93
CA THR A 477 -6.86 7.69 32.04
C THR A 477 -6.38 6.33 31.53
N ASN A 478 -5.64 5.62 32.37
CA ASN A 478 -5.25 4.23 32.12
C ASN A 478 -6.37 3.21 32.45
N ASP A 479 -7.62 3.66 32.58
CA ASP A 479 -8.76 2.84 33.00
C ASP A 479 -8.97 1.61 32.12
N PHE A 480 -8.68 1.71 30.81
CA PHE A 480 -8.74 0.58 29.89
C PHE A 480 -7.95 -0.62 30.44
N PHE A 481 -6.69 -0.40 30.83
CA PHE A 481 -5.82 -1.49 31.29
C PHE A 481 -6.19 -1.96 32.70
N VAL A 482 -6.48 -1.03 33.61
CA VAL A 482 -6.88 -1.35 34.98
C VAL A 482 -8.12 -2.25 34.99
N ASN A 483 -9.13 -1.91 34.19
CA ASN A 483 -10.38 -2.66 34.13
C ASN A 483 -10.28 -3.95 33.30
N LEU A 484 -9.44 -3.97 32.26
CA LEU A 484 -9.17 -5.19 31.48
C LEU A 484 -8.50 -6.27 32.34
N LEU A 485 -7.55 -5.87 33.19
CA LEU A 485 -6.74 -6.77 34.01
C LEU A 485 -7.37 -7.10 35.38
N ASP A 486 -8.53 -6.51 35.69
CA ASP A 486 -9.30 -6.85 36.88
C ASP A 486 -9.82 -8.30 36.82
N MET A 487 -9.20 -9.18 37.59
CA MET A 487 -9.60 -10.59 37.72
C MET A 487 -10.99 -10.77 38.34
N GLY A 488 -11.56 -9.72 38.96
CA GLY A 488 -12.95 -9.66 39.36
C GLY A 488 -13.94 -9.68 38.18
N THR A 489 -13.48 -9.46 36.95
CA THR A 489 -14.28 -9.60 35.73
C THR A 489 -14.02 -10.98 35.09
N ARG A 490 -15.09 -11.68 34.69
CA ARG A 490 -15.04 -12.87 33.83
C ARG A 490 -15.48 -12.50 32.42
N TRP A 491 -14.78 -13.00 31.41
CA TRP A 491 -15.11 -12.77 30.00
C TRP A 491 -15.72 -14.01 29.36
N THR A 492 -16.81 -13.83 28.63
CA THR A 492 -17.49 -14.89 27.88
C THR A 492 -17.74 -14.42 26.46
N GLN A 493 -17.50 -15.28 25.47
CA GLN A 493 -17.87 -15.00 24.09
C GLN A 493 -19.40 -15.06 23.93
N VAL A 494 -19.99 -14.03 23.35
CA VAL A 494 -21.45 -13.90 23.15
C VAL A 494 -21.84 -13.76 21.69
N GLY A 495 -20.85 -13.70 20.79
CA GLY A 495 -21.07 -13.66 19.34
C GLY A 495 -19.75 -13.72 18.58
N ASP A 496 -19.84 -13.53 17.27
CA ASP A 496 -18.65 -13.35 16.45
C ASP A 496 -17.97 -12.01 16.78
N ASN A 497 -16.67 -12.08 17.09
CA ASN A 497 -15.88 -10.95 17.57
C ASN A 497 -16.55 -10.13 18.73
N ALA A 498 -17.37 -10.77 19.56
CA ALA A 498 -18.13 -10.10 20.63
C ALA A 498 -18.06 -10.86 21.96
N TYR A 499 -17.73 -10.12 23.02
CA TYR A 499 -17.53 -10.65 24.36
C TYR A 499 -18.22 -9.79 25.40
N GLU A 500 -18.68 -10.43 26.47
CA GLU A 500 -19.27 -9.79 27.63
C GLU A 500 -18.39 -10.02 28.86
N GLY A 501 -18.07 -8.93 29.56
CA GLY A 501 -17.37 -8.92 30.84
C GLY A 501 -18.38 -8.79 31.97
N ARG A 502 -18.47 -9.81 32.84
CA ARG A 502 -19.37 -9.84 33.99
C ARG A 502 -18.61 -9.91 35.30
N ASP A 503 -19.16 -9.32 36.35
CA ASP A 503 -18.61 -9.48 37.70
C ASP A 503 -18.60 -10.96 38.10
N ARG A 504 -17.45 -11.46 38.56
CA ARG A 504 -17.25 -12.88 38.83
C ARG A 504 -18.08 -13.40 40.02
N LYS A 505 -18.50 -12.53 40.94
CA LYS A 505 -19.25 -12.91 42.15
C LYS A 505 -20.77 -12.81 41.93
N THR A 506 -21.20 -11.73 41.30
CA THR A 506 -22.62 -11.36 41.17
C THR A 506 -23.20 -11.67 39.79
N ASP A 507 -22.36 -11.97 38.81
CA ASP A 507 -22.71 -12.13 37.40
C ASP A 507 -23.32 -10.89 36.72
N ALA A 508 -23.20 -9.72 37.37
CA ALA A 508 -23.69 -8.47 36.82
C ALA A 508 -22.88 -8.05 35.58
N PRO A 509 -23.52 -7.57 34.50
CA PRO A 509 -22.82 -7.08 33.32
C PRO A 509 -22.01 -5.82 33.65
N LYS A 510 -20.73 -5.80 33.25
CA LYS A 510 -19.82 -4.65 33.43
C LYS A 510 -19.46 -4.02 32.10
N TRP A 511 -18.99 -4.83 31.15
CA TRP A 511 -18.35 -4.36 29.93
C TRP A 511 -18.70 -5.22 28.71
N THR A 512 -18.54 -4.66 27.52
CA THR A 512 -18.50 -5.40 26.27
C THR A 512 -17.17 -5.18 25.58
N ALA A 513 -16.72 -6.14 24.79
CA ALA A 513 -15.39 -6.13 24.17
C ALA A 513 -15.39 -6.88 22.83
N THR A 514 -14.38 -6.61 22.02
CA THR A 514 -14.02 -7.40 20.84
C THR A 514 -12.71 -8.15 21.07
N ARG A 515 -12.29 -8.95 20.10
CA ARG A 515 -10.96 -9.62 20.13
C ARG A 515 -9.83 -8.60 20.23
N VAL A 516 -9.97 -7.44 19.58
CA VAL A 516 -8.98 -6.36 19.61
C VAL A 516 -8.80 -5.79 21.01
N ASP A 517 -9.86 -5.78 21.83
CA ASP A 517 -9.75 -5.30 23.20
C ASP A 517 -9.13 -6.37 24.11
N LEU A 518 -9.59 -7.62 23.98
CA LEU A 518 -9.18 -8.71 24.87
C LEU A 518 -7.79 -9.28 24.56
N ILE A 519 -7.23 -9.06 23.37
CA ILE A 519 -5.88 -9.54 23.04
C ILE A 519 -4.82 -8.99 24.01
N PHE A 520 -5.01 -7.76 24.50
CA PHE A 520 -4.14 -7.13 25.51
C PHE A 520 -4.25 -7.76 26.91
N GLY A 521 -5.28 -8.58 27.17
CA GLY A 521 -5.40 -9.37 28.40
C GLY A 521 -4.97 -10.84 28.23
N SER A 522 -4.69 -11.26 26.99
CA SER A 522 -4.51 -12.66 26.58
C SER A 522 -3.11 -12.96 26.05
N HIS A 523 -2.65 -12.24 25.03
CA HIS A 523 -1.33 -12.45 24.42
C HIS A 523 -0.24 -12.09 25.44
N SER A 524 0.65 -13.03 25.77
CA SER A 524 1.59 -12.89 26.90
C SER A 524 2.43 -11.62 26.85
N GLN A 525 2.93 -11.24 25.67
CA GLN A 525 3.71 -10.00 25.51
C GLN A 525 2.85 -8.73 25.60
N LEU A 526 1.65 -8.73 25.00
CA LEU A 526 0.78 -7.55 25.06
C LEU A 526 0.20 -7.36 26.45
N ARG A 527 -0.05 -8.46 27.15
CA ARG A 527 -0.45 -8.45 28.56
C ARG A 527 0.64 -7.87 29.44
N ALA A 528 1.91 -8.22 29.24
CA ALA A 528 3.01 -7.62 29.99
C ALA A 528 3.07 -6.09 29.78
N LEU A 529 2.80 -5.60 28.57
CA LEU A 529 2.70 -4.16 28.30
C LEU A 529 1.48 -3.52 28.96
N ALA A 530 0.32 -4.19 28.90
CA ALA A 530 -0.90 -3.73 29.57
C ALA A 530 -0.70 -3.65 31.09
N GLU A 531 0.02 -4.61 31.69
CA GLU A 531 0.35 -4.63 33.12
C GLU A 531 1.16 -3.40 33.51
N VAL A 532 2.16 -2.99 32.70
CA VAL A 532 2.91 -1.74 32.93
C VAL A 532 1.96 -0.53 32.99
N TYR A 533 1.04 -0.39 32.03
CA TYR A 533 0.13 0.75 32.01
C TYR A 533 -1.01 0.66 33.05
N ALA A 534 -1.28 -0.52 33.62
CA ALA A 534 -2.28 -0.69 34.68
C ALA A 534 -1.74 -0.41 36.10
N GLN A 535 -0.43 -0.22 36.28
CA GLN A 535 0.13 0.03 37.61
C GLN A 535 -0.38 1.34 38.21
N ASN A 536 -0.41 1.40 39.55
CA ASN A 536 -0.89 2.58 40.30
C ASN A 536 -0.05 3.84 40.04
N ASP A 537 1.23 3.67 39.73
CA ASP A 537 2.22 4.71 39.41
C ASP A 537 2.31 5.03 37.90
N ALA A 538 1.55 4.33 37.05
CA ALA A 538 1.63 4.50 35.61
C ALA A 538 0.74 5.63 35.04
N LYS A 539 -0.07 6.31 35.86
CA LYS A 539 -1.01 7.35 35.39
C LYS A 539 -0.32 8.47 34.63
N GLU A 540 0.78 8.99 35.16
CA GLU A 540 1.56 10.04 34.49
C GLU A 540 2.30 9.49 33.26
N LYS A 541 2.91 8.31 33.38
CA LYS A 541 3.61 7.62 32.27
C LYS A 541 2.69 7.31 31.08
N PHE A 542 1.42 7.01 31.35
CA PHE A 542 0.42 6.74 30.32
C PHE A 542 0.09 8.02 29.52
N VAL A 543 0.11 9.18 30.16
CA VAL A 543 -0.28 10.46 29.55
C VAL A 543 0.90 11.16 28.85
N LYS A 544 2.13 11.06 29.39
CA LYS A 544 3.29 11.87 28.99
C LYS A 544 4.22 11.21 27.98
#